data_AF-A0A957C2H0-F1
#
_entry.id   AF-A0A957C2H0-F1
#
_cell.length_a   1.000
_cell.length_b   1.000
_cell.length_c   1.000
_cell.angle_alpha   90.00
_cell.angle_beta   90.00
_cell.angle_gamma   90.00
#
_symmetry.space_group_name_H-M   'P 1'
#
loop_
_entity.id
_entity.type
_entity.pdbx_description
1 polymer ?
#
loop_
_entity_poly.entity_id
_entity_poly.type
_entity_poly.pdbx_seq_one_letter_code
_entity_poly.pdbx_strand_id
1 'polypeptide(L)'
;QLSRLGKFDDPTLEKAMQSVLPAPEQWHYNSHIIFERDNSGALGLRRIDGRSIEPIQECHVLHPDLQQLYTNIEIDYPQMERLALWRGSDGKTMLIITMREEDAPELMTDLPTSVNVLLPDNEPVNLLGETVVRYEVGGRTFRMTAGGTFRANVSQIEPLIQTVLQFLNLQGNENVLDLYAGVGVFSAFLAPRAQLVTMVESYPPMATDAEENLSDLDNVDIVEGSVEEVLHSVQEGEETYHAAVIDPSGRGMSKEALAGLL
;
A
#
# COMPACT_ATOMS: atom_id res chain seq x y z
N GLN A 1 2.91 17.23 -16.87
CA GLN A 1 4.10 16.35 -16.84
C GLN A 1 4.23 15.54 -18.11
N LEU A 2 3.13 14.94 -18.62
CA LEU A 2 3.12 14.14 -19.85
C LEU A 2 3.71 14.89 -21.06
N SER A 3 3.32 16.14 -21.33
CA SER A 3 3.95 16.95 -22.40
C SER A 3 5.44 17.24 -22.11
N ARG A 4 5.76 17.81 -20.94
CA ARG A 4 7.14 18.23 -20.61
C ARG A 4 8.15 17.08 -20.54
N LEU A 5 7.80 15.98 -19.87
CA LEU A 5 8.68 14.84 -19.59
C LEU A 5 8.47 13.70 -20.58
N GLY A 6 7.21 13.29 -20.78
CA GLY A 6 6.85 12.21 -21.71
C GLY A 6 6.87 12.61 -23.18
N LYS A 7 7.00 13.90 -23.49
CA LYS A 7 7.09 14.45 -24.86
C LYS A 7 5.87 14.16 -25.75
N PHE A 8 4.72 13.87 -25.14
CA PHE A 8 3.46 13.74 -25.86
C PHE A 8 2.97 15.11 -26.37
N ASP A 9 2.44 15.13 -27.59
CA ASP A 9 1.84 16.33 -28.18
C ASP A 9 0.42 16.59 -27.64
N ASP A 10 -0.05 17.83 -27.79
CA ASP A 10 -1.35 18.25 -27.26
C ASP A 10 -2.52 17.45 -27.87
N PRO A 11 -2.58 17.15 -29.19
CA PRO A 11 -3.65 16.32 -29.74
C PRO A 11 -3.72 14.90 -29.14
N THR A 12 -2.56 14.27 -28.88
CA THR A 12 -2.51 12.95 -28.23
C THR A 12 -3.04 13.04 -26.81
N LEU A 13 -2.65 14.09 -26.07
CA LEU A 13 -3.10 14.30 -24.69
C LEU A 13 -4.60 14.58 -24.62
N GLU A 14 -5.12 15.46 -25.49
CA GLU A 14 -6.55 15.77 -25.54
C GLU A 14 -7.41 14.53 -25.83
N LYS A 15 -6.90 13.60 -26.65
CA LYS A 15 -7.59 12.34 -26.95
C LYS A 15 -7.51 11.31 -25.82
N ALA A 16 -6.39 11.28 -25.10
CA ALA A 16 -6.12 10.25 -24.09
C ALA A 16 -6.57 10.62 -22.67
N MET A 17 -6.59 11.92 -22.34
CA MET A 17 -6.89 12.37 -20.99
C MET A 17 -8.38 12.25 -20.65
N GLN A 18 -8.65 11.69 -19.49
CA GLN A 18 -10.00 11.65 -18.91
C GLN A 18 -10.12 12.68 -17.78
N SER A 19 -11.36 13.01 -17.43
CA SER A 19 -11.61 13.87 -16.26
C SER A 19 -11.18 13.18 -14.97
N VAL A 20 -10.67 13.97 -14.03
CA VAL A 20 -10.28 13.46 -12.71
C VAL A 20 -11.52 12.94 -11.98
N LEU A 21 -11.44 11.72 -11.49
CA LEU A 21 -12.44 11.17 -10.57
C LEU A 21 -12.12 11.68 -9.16
N PRO A 22 -13.00 12.49 -8.54
CA PRO A 22 -12.73 13.01 -7.20
C PRO A 22 -12.96 11.93 -6.14
N ALA A 23 -12.29 12.09 -5.00
CA ALA A 23 -12.68 11.39 -3.78
C ALA A 23 -14.15 11.73 -3.44
N PRO A 24 -14.94 10.74 -2.99
CA PRO A 24 -16.33 11.00 -2.58
C PRO A 24 -16.38 11.98 -1.41
N GLU A 25 -15.42 11.86 -0.49
CA GLU A 25 -15.26 12.74 0.66
C GLU A 25 -14.07 13.68 0.47
N GLN A 26 -14.26 14.96 0.81
CA GLN A 26 -13.19 15.97 0.74
C GLN A 26 -12.26 15.95 1.96
N TRP A 27 -12.74 15.40 3.07
CA TRP A 27 -12.08 15.37 4.37
C TRP A 27 -12.15 13.96 4.95
N HIS A 28 -11.32 13.66 5.94
CA HIS A 28 -11.39 12.43 6.73
C HIS A 28 -11.23 11.10 5.96
N TYR A 29 -10.70 11.14 4.74
CA TYR A 29 -10.64 9.98 3.85
C TYR A 29 -9.39 9.11 4.06
N ASN A 30 -8.37 9.57 4.79
CA ASN A 30 -7.17 8.77 5.06
C ASN A 30 -7.38 7.81 6.23
N SER A 31 -7.25 6.51 5.94
CA SER A 31 -7.35 5.40 6.89
C SER A 31 -6.03 5.04 7.58
N HIS A 32 -4.93 5.71 7.22
CA HIS A 32 -3.68 5.62 7.95
C HIS A 32 -2.82 6.87 7.76
N ILE A 33 -1.84 7.03 8.64
CA ILE A 33 -0.85 8.11 8.61
C ILE A 33 0.43 7.63 9.30
N ILE A 34 1.57 8.16 8.87
CA ILE A 34 2.87 7.89 9.49
C ILE A 34 3.44 9.22 9.97
N PHE A 35 3.66 9.32 11.28
CA PHE A 35 4.38 10.41 11.90
C PHE A 35 5.86 10.05 12.05
N GLU A 36 6.72 11.02 11.85
CA GLU A 36 8.16 10.92 12.09
C GLU A 36 8.54 11.69 13.34
N ARG A 37 9.53 11.18 14.08
CA ARG A 37 10.10 11.84 15.24
C ARG A 37 11.23 12.77 14.83
N ASP A 38 11.23 13.98 15.37
CA ASP A 38 12.33 14.93 15.19
C ASP A 38 13.44 14.76 16.24
N ASN A 39 14.50 15.57 16.15
CA ASN A 39 15.63 15.51 17.09
C ASN A 39 15.27 15.98 18.52
N SER A 40 14.17 16.71 18.70
CA SER A 40 13.67 17.11 20.02
C SER A 40 12.78 16.03 20.66
N GLY A 41 12.34 15.08 19.85
CA GLY A 41 11.46 13.99 20.22
C GLY A 41 9.99 14.23 19.92
N ALA A 42 9.65 15.35 19.27
CA ALA A 42 8.30 15.66 18.85
C ALA A 42 7.91 14.82 17.60
N LEU A 43 6.65 14.40 17.55
CA LEU A 43 6.06 13.75 16.39
C LEU A 43 5.46 14.78 15.44
N GLY A 44 5.60 14.52 14.14
CA GLY A 44 5.01 15.36 13.11
C GLY A 44 5.14 14.76 11.72
N LEU A 45 4.85 15.57 10.72
CA LEU A 45 4.99 15.20 9.32
C LEU A 45 6.20 15.89 8.71
N ARG A 46 6.90 15.17 7.83
CA ARG A 46 8.01 15.74 7.08
C ARG A 46 7.53 16.82 6.13
N ARG A 47 8.17 17.99 6.20
CA ARG A 47 7.89 19.12 5.31
C ARG A 47 8.37 18.82 3.90
N ILE A 48 7.83 19.58 2.94
CA ILE A 48 8.18 19.47 1.51
C ILE A 48 9.68 19.73 1.26
N ASP A 49 10.37 20.44 2.17
CA ASP A 49 11.82 20.63 2.12
C ASP A 49 12.64 19.35 2.36
N GLY A 50 11.98 18.28 2.82
CA GLY A 50 12.56 16.98 3.11
C GLY A 50 13.42 16.92 4.36
N ARG A 51 13.54 18.01 5.14
CA ARG A 51 14.50 18.11 6.26
C ARG A 51 13.82 18.31 7.60
N SER A 52 12.78 19.14 7.64
CA SER A 52 12.14 19.55 8.89
C SER A 52 10.86 18.75 9.14
N ILE A 53 10.58 18.49 10.41
CA ILE A 53 9.34 17.86 10.88
C ILE A 53 8.43 18.98 11.39
N GLU A 54 7.18 18.98 10.94
CA GLU A 54 6.13 19.90 11.39
C GLU A 54 5.20 19.15 12.35
N PRO A 55 5.11 19.57 13.63
CA PRO A 55 4.14 19.02 14.56
C PRO A 55 2.72 19.24 14.05
N ILE A 56 1.90 18.19 14.06
CA ILE A 56 0.51 18.26 13.63
C ILE A 56 -0.39 18.25 14.86
N GLN A 57 -1.22 19.28 15.00
CA GLN A 57 -2.26 19.32 16.03
C GLN A 57 -3.57 18.72 15.50
N GLU A 58 -3.92 19.06 14.26
CA GLU A 58 -5.11 18.60 13.57
C GLU A 58 -4.77 18.25 12.13
N CYS A 59 -5.28 17.11 11.66
CA CYS A 59 -5.15 16.68 10.27
C CYS A 59 -6.55 16.47 9.66
N HIS A 60 -7.05 17.44 8.90
CA HIS A 60 -8.42 17.37 8.36
C HIS A 60 -8.66 16.25 7.34
N VAL A 61 -7.61 15.69 6.73
CA VAL A 61 -7.72 14.53 5.84
C VAL A 61 -7.69 13.20 6.58
N LEU A 62 -7.24 13.20 7.85
CA LEU A 62 -7.16 12.01 8.68
C LEU A 62 -8.55 11.63 9.22
N HIS A 63 -8.84 10.33 9.25
CA HIS A 63 -10.08 9.83 9.85
C HIS A 63 -10.19 10.24 11.34
N PRO A 64 -11.37 10.66 11.83
CA PRO A 64 -11.57 11.12 13.21
C PRO A 64 -11.10 10.13 14.27
N ASP A 65 -11.36 8.83 14.10
CA ASP A 65 -10.87 7.78 15.01
C ASP A 65 -9.34 7.82 15.19
N LEU A 66 -8.60 8.10 14.11
CA LEU A 66 -7.14 8.21 14.16
C LEU A 66 -6.67 9.55 14.75
N GLN A 67 -7.38 10.64 14.48
CA GLN A 67 -7.11 11.93 15.12
C GLN A 67 -7.34 11.86 16.64
N GLN A 68 -8.42 11.20 17.07
CA GLN A 68 -8.72 10.97 18.48
C GLN A 68 -7.67 10.07 19.12
N LEU A 69 -7.31 8.98 18.44
CA LEU A 69 -6.25 8.08 18.87
C LEU A 69 -4.93 8.84 19.06
N TYR A 70 -4.48 9.60 18.05
CA TYR A 70 -3.26 10.41 18.13
C TYR A 70 -3.28 11.40 19.30
N THR A 71 -4.43 12.02 19.59
CA THR A 71 -4.58 13.01 20.66
C THR A 71 -4.50 12.38 22.05
N ASN A 72 -4.92 11.12 22.19
CA ASN A 72 -5.01 10.41 23.47
C ASN A 72 -3.79 9.52 23.77
N ILE A 73 -2.88 9.37 22.81
CA ILE A 73 -1.70 8.55 23.00
C ILE A 73 -0.63 9.31 23.77
N GLU A 74 -0.17 8.71 24.85
CA GLU A 74 1.07 9.10 25.52
C GLU A 74 2.16 8.08 25.14
N ILE A 75 3.14 8.52 24.35
CA ILE A 75 4.30 7.72 23.98
C ILE A 75 5.56 8.41 24.49
N ASP A 76 6.28 7.74 25.39
CA ASP A 76 7.61 8.15 25.85
C ASP A 76 8.66 7.07 25.54
N TYR A 77 8.96 6.92 24.24
CA TYR A 77 9.99 5.99 23.76
C TYR A 77 11.08 6.71 22.98
N PRO A 78 12.16 7.18 23.63
CA PRO A 78 13.24 7.94 22.98
C PRO A 78 13.81 7.31 21.71
N GLN A 79 13.80 5.97 21.61
CA GLN A 79 14.32 5.22 20.46
C GLN A 79 13.35 5.08 19.28
N MET A 80 12.13 5.63 19.39
CA MET A 80 11.14 5.60 18.32
C MET A 80 11.53 6.52 17.16
N GLU A 81 11.50 5.99 15.94
CA GLU A 81 11.69 6.77 14.74
C GLU A 81 10.38 7.26 14.15
N ARG A 82 9.41 6.34 14.09
CA ARG A 82 8.14 6.56 13.41
C ARG A 82 7.00 5.96 14.22
N LEU A 83 5.86 6.62 14.15
CA LEU A 83 4.59 6.13 14.66
C LEU A 83 3.60 6.10 13.50
N ALA A 84 3.21 4.91 13.06
CA ALA A 84 2.10 4.76 12.14
C ALA A 84 0.80 4.49 12.88
N LEU A 85 -0.28 5.13 12.44
CA LEU A 85 -1.62 4.88 12.91
C LEU A 85 -2.42 4.31 11.74
N TRP A 86 -3.08 3.18 11.96
CA TRP A 86 -3.89 2.50 10.96
C TRP A 86 -5.29 2.27 11.47
N ARG A 87 -6.26 2.32 10.56
CA ARG A 87 -7.67 2.02 10.81
C ARG A 87 -8.20 1.09 9.73
N GLY A 88 -8.76 -0.04 10.13
CA GLY A 88 -9.46 -0.95 9.23
C GLY A 88 -10.84 -0.43 8.83
N SER A 89 -11.43 -1.03 7.80
CA SER A 89 -12.84 -0.81 7.44
C SER A 89 -13.80 -1.30 8.53
N ASP A 90 -13.36 -2.24 9.38
CA ASP A 90 -14.07 -2.72 10.56
C ASP A 90 -14.05 -1.73 11.75
N GLY A 91 -13.35 -0.60 11.61
CA GLY A 91 -13.23 0.42 12.65
C GLY A 91 -12.17 0.13 13.73
N LYS A 92 -11.48 -1.02 13.66
CA LYS A 92 -10.37 -1.29 14.57
C LYS A 92 -9.17 -0.41 14.22
N THR A 93 -8.46 0.03 15.24
CA THR A 93 -7.23 0.82 15.08
C THR A 93 -6.00 0.02 15.47
N MET A 94 -4.87 0.43 14.91
CA MET A 94 -3.57 -0.15 15.17
C MET A 94 -2.49 0.93 15.26
N LEU A 95 -1.61 0.78 16.24
CA LEU A 95 -0.38 1.53 16.40
C LEU A 95 0.79 0.69 15.95
N ILE A 96 1.69 1.31 15.19
CA ILE A 96 2.87 0.65 14.67
C ILE A 96 4.06 1.53 14.98
N ILE A 97 4.91 1.05 15.86
CA ILE A 97 6.07 1.78 16.37
C ILE A 97 7.29 1.27 15.61
N THR A 98 7.96 2.12 14.84
CA THR A 98 9.26 1.77 14.23
C THR A 98 10.38 2.18 15.17
N MET A 99 11.24 1.24 15.52
CA MET A 99 12.35 1.43 16.45
C MET A 99 13.70 1.51 15.72
N ARG A 100 14.67 2.25 16.30
CA ARG A 100 16.07 2.26 15.84
C ARG A 100 16.84 1.01 16.19
N GLU A 101 16.51 0.46 17.35
CA GLU A 101 17.23 -0.62 18.01
C GLU A 101 16.28 -1.83 18.12
N GLU A 102 16.85 -3.02 18.30
CA GLU A 102 16.11 -4.28 18.33
C GLU A 102 15.30 -4.51 19.62
N ASP A 103 15.50 -3.68 20.64
CA ASP A 103 14.79 -3.81 21.91
C ASP A 103 13.36 -3.27 21.81
N ALA A 104 12.40 -4.19 21.81
CA ALA A 104 10.98 -3.85 21.83
C ALA A 104 10.61 -3.16 23.16
N PRO A 105 9.81 -2.07 23.11
CA PRO A 105 9.42 -1.35 24.31
C PRO A 105 8.44 -2.16 25.16
N GLU A 106 8.58 -2.10 26.48
CA GLU A 106 7.48 -2.47 27.38
C GLU A 106 6.41 -1.37 27.30
N LEU A 107 5.20 -1.75 26.85
CA LEU A 107 4.07 -0.83 26.70
C LEU A 107 2.93 -1.21 27.65
N MET A 108 2.44 -0.23 28.39
CA MET A 108 1.13 -0.28 29.03
C MET A 108 0.22 0.71 28.30
N THR A 109 -0.89 0.23 27.74
CA THR A 109 -1.91 1.09 27.14
C THR A 109 -3.29 0.58 27.53
N ASP A 110 -4.15 1.51 27.95
CA ASP A 110 -5.57 1.27 28.20
C ASP A 110 -6.43 1.51 26.94
N LEU A 111 -5.80 1.84 25.81
CA LEU A 111 -6.48 2.13 24.56
C LEU A 111 -6.94 0.81 23.90
N PRO A 112 -8.18 0.74 23.40
CA PRO A 112 -8.68 -0.44 22.67
C PRO A 112 -8.13 -0.49 21.24
N THR A 113 -6.81 -0.49 21.10
CA THR A 113 -6.08 -0.48 19.83
C THR A 113 -5.08 -1.62 19.82
N SER A 114 -4.86 -2.23 18.65
CA SER A 114 -3.74 -3.15 18.49
C SER A 114 -2.42 -2.38 18.50
N VAL A 115 -1.34 -3.00 18.98
CA VAL A 115 -0.01 -2.40 18.99
C VAL A 115 1.02 -3.38 18.48
N ASN A 116 1.77 -2.95 17.48
CA ASN A 116 2.84 -3.71 16.87
C ASN A 116 4.10 -2.84 16.80
N VAL A 117 5.26 -3.49 16.75
CA VAL A 117 6.56 -2.86 16.58
C VAL A 117 7.15 -3.34 15.26
N LEU A 118 7.70 -2.44 14.46
CA LEU A 118 8.53 -2.78 13.31
C LEU A 118 9.99 -2.65 13.72
N LEU A 119 10.68 -3.78 13.69
CA LEU A 119 12.12 -3.85 13.90
C LEU A 119 12.88 -3.39 12.63
N PRO A 120 14.20 -3.14 12.72
CA PRO A 120 15.00 -2.67 11.58
C PRO A 120 14.99 -3.59 10.34
N ASP A 121 14.70 -4.87 10.52
CA ASP A 121 14.52 -5.87 9.45
C ASP A 121 13.14 -5.80 8.78
N ASN A 122 12.29 -4.86 9.22
CA ASN A 122 10.90 -4.68 8.76
C ASN A 122 9.97 -5.85 9.14
N GLU A 123 10.35 -6.70 10.10
CA GLU A 123 9.46 -7.71 10.66
C GLU A 123 8.57 -7.13 11.77
N PRO A 124 7.25 -7.42 11.76
CA PRO A 124 6.32 -6.94 12.77
C PRO A 124 6.32 -7.86 14.01
N VAL A 125 6.58 -7.28 15.17
CA VAL A 125 6.41 -7.93 16.48
C VAL A 125 5.10 -7.47 17.11
N ASN A 126 4.24 -8.42 17.45
CA ASN A 126 2.99 -8.15 18.16
C ASN A 126 3.27 -7.84 19.63
N LEU A 127 2.80 -6.69 20.11
CA LEU A 127 2.78 -6.37 21.55
C LEU A 127 1.38 -6.57 22.14
N LEU A 128 0.34 -6.15 21.40
CA LEU A 128 -1.04 -6.21 21.86
C LEU A 128 -2.01 -6.36 20.69
N GLY A 129 -3.06 -7.16 20.86
CA GLY A 129 -4.17 -7.25 19.91
C GLY A 129 -3.78 -7.97 18.62
N GLU A 130 -4.24 -7.47 17.48
CA GLU A 130 -4.04 -8.10 16.18
C GLU A 130 -2.77 -7.58 15.48
N THR A 131 -2.16 -8.42 14.64
CA THR A 131 -1.04 -8.05 13.75
C THR A 131 -1.52 -7.54 12.38
N VAL A 132 -2.81 -7.65 12.11
CA VAL A 132 -3.40 -7.36 10.79
C VAL A 132 -4.47 -6.28 10.88
N VAL A 133 -4.55 -5.47 9.83
CA VAL A 133 -5.63 -4.53 9.55
C VAL A 133 -6.48 -5.12 8.42
N ARG A 134 -7.80 -4.90 8.44
CA ARG A 134 -8.72 -5.37 7.40
C ARG A 134 -9.36 -4.22 6.65
N TYR A 135 -9.34 -4.29 5.32
CA TYR A 135 -9.92 -3.29 4.43
C TYR A 135 -10.99 -3.91 3.53
N GLU A 136 -12.15 -3.29 3.49
CA GLU A 136 -13.23 -3.63 2.56
C GLU A 136 -13.05 -2.85 1.26
N VAL A 137 -12.91 -3.56 0.15
CA VAL A 137 -12.78 -2.99 -1.20
C VAL A 137 -13.63 -3.84 -2.15
N GLY A 138 -14.57 -3.22 -2.87
CA GLY A 138 -15.36 -3.91 -3.91
C GLY A 138 -16.08 -5.19 -3.43
N GLY A 139 -16.49 -5.25 -2.16
CA GLY A 139 -17.15 -6.40 -1.56
C GLY A 139 -16.23 -7.54 -1.11
N ARG A 140 -14.90 -7.33 -1.12
CA ARG A 140 -13.89 -8.25 -0.57
C ARG A 140 -13.20 -7.64 0.63
N THR A 141 -12.89 -8.48 1.61
CA THR A 141 -12.05 -8.13 2.76
C THR A 141 -10.60 -8.46 2.45
N PHE A 142 -9.71 -7.47 2.49
CA PHE A 142 -8.26 -7.63 2.40
C PHE A 142 -7.65 -7.51 3.79
N ARG A 143 -6.98 -8.56 4.26
CA ARG A 143 -6.08 -8.47 5.42
C ARG A 143 -4.72 -7.94 4.97
N MET A 144 -4.09 -7.17 5.85
CA MET A 144 -2.74 -6.66 5.66
C MET A 144 -2.04 -6.56 7.01
N THR A 145 -0.87 -7.17 7.10
CA THR A 145 0.03 -7.17 8.25
C THR A 145 0.60 -5.77 8.51
N ALA A 146 0.87 -5.46 9.78
CA ALA A 146 1.37 -4.16 10.26
C ALA A 146 2.57 -3.58 9.47
N GLY A 147 3.48 -4.41 8.96
CA GLY A 147 4.63 -3.97 8.16
C GLY A 147 4.31 -3.63 6.70
N GLY A 148 3.09 -3.91 6.26
CA GLY A 148 2.66 -3.74 4.88
C GLY A 148 2.28 -2.31 4.51
N THR A 149 2.00 -2.13 3.22
CA THR A 149 1.52 -0.86 2.66
C THR A 149 0.16 -1.02 2.02
N PHE A 150 -0.70 -0.03 2.19
CA PHE A 150 -2.02 0.04 1.57
C PHE A 150 -2.27 1.46 1.08
N ARG A 151 -3.28 1.70 0.25
CA ARG A 151 -3.66 3.06 -0.15
C ARG A 151 -4.45 3.72 0.98
N ALA A 152 -4.06 4.93 1.40
CA ALA A 152 -4.69 5.61 2.54
C ALA A 152 -6.17 5.95 2.28
N ASN A 153 -6.52 6.32 1.06
CA ASN A 153 -7.90 6.58 0.68
C ASN A 153 -8.57 5.30 0.14
N VAL A 154 -9.10 4.48 1.04
CA VAL A 154 -9.75 3.21 0.71
C VAL A 154 -10.92 3.41 -0.25
N SER A 155 -11.68 4.51 -0.11
CA SER A 155 -12.83 4.82 -0.96
C SER A 155 -12.48 5.09 -2.43
N GLN A 156 -11.21 5.36 -2.74
CA GLN A 156 -10.72 5.58 -4.11
C GLN A 156 -10.14 4.33 -4.76
N ILE A 157 -9.95 3.25 -4.00
CA ILE A 157 -9.38 2.01 -4.54
C ILE A 157 -10.34 1.38 -5.55
N GLU A 158 -11.64 1.34 -5.25
CA GLU A 158 -12.62 0.75 -6.18
C GLU A 158 -12.74 1.54 -7.50
N PRO A 159 -12.90 2.87 -7.53
CA PRO A 159 -12.82 3.64 -8.78
C PRO A 159 -11.52 3.42 -9.57
N LEU A 160 -10.38 3.30 -8.88
CA LEU A 160 -9.10 2.99 -9.49
C LEU A 160 -9.10 1.60 -10.16
N ILE A 161 -9.56 0.57 -9.44
CA ILE A 161 -9.71 -0.79 -9.97
C ILE A 161 -10.60 -0.78 -11.22
N GLN A 162 -11.78 -0.14 -11.15
CA GLN A 162 -12.68 -0.09 -12.31
C GLN A 162 -12.04 0.59 -13.52
N THR A 163 -11.26 1.64 -13.30
CA THR A 163 -10.52 2.32 -14.36
C THR A 163 -9.47 1.41 -14.99
N VAL A 164 -8.69 0.70 -14.18
CA VAL A 164 -7.69 -0.28 -14.65
C VAL A 164 -8.35 -1.39 -15.45
N LEU A 165 -9.44 -1.98 -14.95
CA LEU A 165 -10.20 -3.02 -15.64
C LEU A 165 -10.73 -2.56 -16.99
N GLN A 166 -11.25 -1.33 -17.05
CA GLN A 166 -11.73 -0.74 -18.31
C GLN A 166 -10.60 -0.55 -19.32
N PHE A 167 -9.41 -0.13 -18.87
CA PHE A 167 -8.27 0.10 -19.75
C PHE A 167 -7.67 -1.20 -20.26
N LEU A 168 -7.61 -2.22 -19.41
CA LEU A 168 -7.14 -3.55 -19.81
C LEU A 168 -8.12 -4.24 -20.75
N ASN A 169 -9.43 -4.02 -20.57
CA ASN A 169 -10.49 -4.60 -21.39
C ASN A 169 -10.28 -6.11 -21.62
N LEU A 170 -9.99 -6.84 -20.54
CA LEU A 170 -9.71 -8.28 -20.59
C LEU A 170 -10.93 -9.06 -21.09
N GLN A 171 -10.69 -10.07 -21.93
CA GLN A 171 -11.71 -10.94 -22.52
C GLN A 171 -11.76 -12.32 -21.85
N GLY A 172 -10.86 -12.61 -20.90
CA GLY A 172 -10.82 -13.87 -20.15
C GLY A 172 -9.79 -14.88 -20.67
N ASN A 173 -9.01 -14.53 -21.69
CA ASN A 173 -7.98 -15.38 -22.29
C ASN A 173 -6.57 -14.80 -22.13
N GLU A 174 -6.44 -13.69 -21.41
CA GLU A 174 -5.19 -13.00 -21.18
C GLU A 174 -4.52 -13.49 -19.90
N ASN A 175 -3.23 -13.83 -19.98
CA ASN A 175 -2.33 -13.84 -18.83
C ASN A 175 -1.89 -12.42 -18.48
N VAL A 176 -1.96 -12.04 -17.21
CA VAL A 176 -1.72 -10.67 -16.73
C VAL A 176 -0.66 -10.67 -15.62
N LEU A 177 0.31 -9.75 -15.69
CA LEU A 177 1.22 -9.46 -14.59
C LEU A 177 0.62 -8.40 -13.65
N ASP A 178 0.68 -8.64 -12.35
CA ASP A 178 0.39 -7.63 -11.31
C ASP A 178 1.70 -7.36 -10.53
N LEU A 179 2.37 -6.25 -10.84
CA LEU A 179 3.70 -5.94 -10.31
C LEU A 179 3.61 -4.94 -9.17
N TYR A 180 4.38 -5.20 -8.09
CA TYR A 180 4.26 -4.46 -6.83
C TYR A 180 2.87 -4.64 -6.22
N ALA A 181 2.37 -5.87 -6.26
CA ALA A 181 0.96 -6.19 -6.05
C ALA A 181 0.48 -6.05 -4.61
N GLY A 182 1.39 -5.91 -3.64
CA GLY A 182 1.05 -5.83 -2.23
C GLY A 182 0.26 -7.05 -1.78
N VAL A 183 -0.90 -6.81 -1.17
CA VAL A 183 -1.78 -7.87 -0.67
C VAL A 183 -2.75 -8.41 -1.73
N GLY A 184 -2.50 -8.14 -3.02
CA GLY A 184 -3.26 -8.71 -4.13
C GLY A 184 -4.54 -7.95 -4.50
N VAL A 185 -4.61 -6.65 -4.22
CA VAL A 185 -5.84 -5.86 -4.44
C VAL A 185 -6.25 -5.87 -5.92
N PHE A 186 -5.35 -5.61 -6.87
CA PHE A 186 -5.70 -5.67 -8.29
C PHE A 186 -5.97 -7.10 -8.75
N SER A 187 -5.07 -8.02 -8.38
CA SER A 187 -5.19 -9.46 -8.66
C SER A 187 -6.58 -10.03 -8.36
N ALA A 188 -7.17 -9.69 -7.21
CA ALA A 188 -8.51 -10.13 -6.82
C ALA A 188 -9.63 -9.77 -7.82
N PHE A 189 -9.47 -8.67 -8.57
CA PHE A 189 -10.45 -8.19 -9.55
C PHE A 189 -10.05 -8.44 -11.00
N LEU A 190 -8.76 -8.69 -11.26
CA LEU A 190 -8.25 -9.15 -12.54
C LEU A 190 -8.58 -10.62 -12.78
N ALA A 191 -8.36 -11.48 -11.77
CA ALA A 191 -8.47 -12.93 -11.89
C ALA A 191 -9.83 -13.42 -12.43
N PRO A 192 -10.99 -12.86 -12.04
CA PRO A 192 -12.28 -13.26 -12.62
C PRO A 192 -12.46 -12.93 -14.12
N ARG A 193 -11.54 -12.16 -14.71
CA ARG A 193 -11.59 -11.66 -16.10
C ARG A 193 -10.34 -12.01 -16.90
N ALA A 194 -9.42 -12.78 -16.33
CA ALA A 194 -8.15 -13.17 -16.94
C ALA A 194 -8.08 -14.71 -17.04
N GLN A 195 -7.22 -15.21 -17.92
CA GLN A 195 -6.87 -16.63 -17.91
C GLN A 195 -6.02 -16.96 -16.69
N LEU A 196 -4.99 -16.15 -16.45
CA LEU A 196 -4.05 -16.28 -15.34
C LEU A 196 -3.64 -14.89 -14.88
N VAL A 197 -3.49 -14.69 -13.58
CA VAL A 197 -2.82 -13.53 -13.02
C VAL A 197 -1.58 -13.98 -12.29
N THR A 198 -0.43 -13.41 -12.61
CA THR A 198 0.81 -13.65 -11.87
C THR A 198 1.14 -12.37 -11.13
N MET A 199 1.06 -12.41 -9.80
CA MET A 199 1.35 -11.26 -8.95
C MET A 199 2.74 -11.36 -8.33
N VAL A 200 3.42 -10.21 -8.23
CA VAL A 200 4.79 -10.13 -7.70
C VAL A 200 4.81 -9.18 -6.52
N GLU A 201 5.23 -9.70 -5.36
CA GLU A 201 5.42 -8.94 -4.13
C GLU A 201 6.77 -9.32 -3.50
N SER A 202 7.54 -8.31 -3.13
CA SER A 202 8.89 -8.48 -2.58
C SER A 202 8.93 -8.62 -1.06
N TYR A 203 7.87 -8.20 -0.36
CA TYR A 203 7.77 -8.26 1.09
C TYR A 203 7.01 -9.53 1.53
N PRO A 204 7.70 -10.54 2.09
CA PRO A 204 7.12 -11.87 2.34
C PRO A 204 5.85 -11.86 3.20
N PRO A 205 5.73 -11.04 4.26
CA PRO A 205 4.48 -10.96 5.03
C PRO A 205 3.27 -10.49 4.20
N MET A 206 3.47 -9.60 3.22
CA MET A 206 2.38 -9.18 2.32
C MET A 206 2.05 -10.23 1.27
N ALA A 207 3.05 -11.00 0.79
CA ALA A 207 2.80 -12.15 -0.07
C ALA A 207 1.97 -13.21 0.67
N THR A 208 2.27 -13.47 1.94
CA THR A 208 1.47 -14.36 2.81
C THR A 208 0.03 -13.82 3.00
N ASP A 209 -0.14 -12.51 3.20
CA ASP A 209 -1.48 -11.93 3.27
C ASP A 209 -2.23 -12.05 1.93
N ALA A 210 -1.54 -11.98 0.80
CA ALA A 210 -2.13 -12.18 -0.52
C ALA A 210 -2.63 -13.62 -0.71
N GLU A 211 -1.87 -14.63 -0.27
CA GLU A 211 -2.31 -16.05 -0.30
C GLU A 211 -3.66 -16.23 0.40
N GLU A 212 -3.84 -15.61 1.57
CA GLU A 212 -5.08 -15.65 2.32
C GLU A 212 -6.22 -14.87 1.61
N ASN A 213 -5.92 -13.65 1.14
CA ASN A 213 -6.88 -12.78 0.47
C ASN A 213 -7.41 -13.33 -0.87
N LEU A 214 -6.60 -14.15 -1.53
CA LEU A 214 -6.86 -14.70 -2.87
C LEU A 214 -7.10 -16.21 -2.84
N SER A 215 -7.23 -16.82 -1.65
CA SER A 215 -7.41 -18.26 -1.46
C SER A 215 -8.64 -18.86 -2.18
N ASP A 216 -9.60 -18.02 -2.58
CA ASP A 216 -10.78 -18.40 -3.36
C ASP A 216 -10.59 -18.32 -4.89
N LEU A 217 -9.40 -17.93 -5.36
CA LEU A 217 -9.08 -17.70 -6.76
C LEU A 217 -8.00 -18.68 -7.23
N ASP A 218 -8.42 -19.71 -7.98
CA ASP A 218 -7.53 -20.78 -8.45
C ASP A 218 -6.59 -20.36 -9.60
N ASN A 219 -6.77 -19.17 -10.16
CA ASN A 219 -6.01 -18.66 -11.32
C ASN A 219 -5.14 -17.45 -10.97
N VAL A 220 -4.63 -17.39 -9.74
CA VAL A 220 -3.61 -16.43 -9.32
C VAL A 220 -2.35 -17.15 -8.86
N ASP A 221 -1.24 -16.90 -9.56
CA ASP A 221 0.09 -17.29 -9.12
C ASP A 221 0.72 -16.17 -8.31
N ILE A 222 1.18 -16.48 -7.09
CA ILE A 222 1.83 -15.52 -6.19
C ILE A 222 3.33 -15.79 -6.22
N VAL A 223 4.10 -14.77 -6.61
CA VAL A 223 5.55 -14.84 -6.67
C VAL A 223 6.14 -13.89 -5.62
N GLU A 224 6.76 -14.47 -4.59
CA GLU A 224 7.58 -13.73 -3.64
C GLU A 224 8.94 -13.44 -4.28
N GLY A 225 9.23 -12.16 -4.53
CA GLY A 225 10.49 -11.75 -5.15
C GLY A 225 10.51 -10.33 -5.66
N SER A 226 11.67 -9.89 -6.15
CA SER A 226 11.77 -8.58 -6.79
C SER A 226 11.13 -8.59 -8.18
N VAL A 227 10.55 -7.46 -8.58
CA VAL A 227 9.98 -7.30 -9.92
C VAL A 227 11.05 -7.48 -11.01
N GLU A 228 12.28 -7.04 -10.74
CA GLU A 228 13.44 -7.22 -11.62
C GLU A 228 13.73 -8.71 -11.92
N GLU A 229 13.83 -9.54 -10.88
CA GLU A 229 14.12 -10.98 -11.02
C GLU A 229 13.00 -11.72 -11.76
N VAL A 230 11.74 -11.38 -11.45
CA VAL A 230 10.59 -12.02 -12.11
C VAL A 230 10.52 -11.63 -13.58
N LEU A 231 10.70 -10.36 -13.92
CA LEU A 231 10.67 -9.92 -15.32
C LEU A 231 11.80 -10.54 -16.14
N HIS A 232 13.00 -10.70 -15.56
CA HIS A 232 14.08 -11.44 -16.21
C HIS A 232 13.67 -12.90 -16.50
N SER A 233 13.05 -13.56 -15.52
CA SER A 233 12.57 -14.94 -15.67
C SER A 233 11.47 -15.06 -16.73
N VAL A 234 10.56 -14.07 -16.80
CA VAL A 234 9.51 -14.00 -17.83
C VAL A 234 10.11 -13.82 -19.23
N GLN A 235 11.16 -13.01 -19.39
CA GLN A 235 11.85 -12.83 -20.67
C GLN A 235 12.56 -14.10 -21.16
N GLU A 236 13.07 -14.92 -20.25
CA GLU A 236 13.73 -16.19 -20.57
C GLU A 236 12.75 -17.37 -20.72
N GLY A 237 11.53 -17.24 -20.19
CA GLY A 237 10.49 -18.25 -20.21
C GLY A 237 9.72 -18.35 -21.52
N GLU A 238 8.89 -19.40 -21.62
CA GLU A 238 7.94 -19.57 -22.73
C GLU A 238 6.55 -18.97 -22.41
N GLU A 239 6.34 -18.52 -21.17
CA GLU A 239 5.09 -17.90 -20.74
C GLU A 239 4.88 -16.55 -21.42
N THR A 240 3.71 -16.38 -22.02
CA THR A 240 3.32 -15.12 -22.66
C THR A 240 2.34 -14.37 -21.79
N TYR A 241 2.66 -13.10 -21.49
CA TYR A 241 1.78 -12.15 -20.82
C TYR A 241 1.26 -11.12 -21.81
N HIS A 242 -0.02 -10.77 -21.69
CA HIS A 242 -0.71 -9.88 -22.63
C HIS A 242 -0.89 -8.47 -22.06
N ALA A 243 -0.84 -8.35 -20.74
CA ALA A 243 -1.00 -7.10 -20.02
C ALA A 243 -0.20 -7.11 -18.71
N ALA A 244 0.10 -5.92 -18.21
CA ALA A 244 0.68 -5.72 -16.89
C ALA A 244 0.00 -4.56 -16.17
N VAL A 245 -0.29 -4.74 -14.88
CA VAL A 245 -0.58 -3.67 -13.92
C VAL A 245 0.69 -3.42 -13.13
N ILE A 246 1.04 -2.15 -12.95
CA ILE A 246 2.30 -1.75 -12.30
C ILE A 246 1.97 -0.64 -11.32
N ASP A 247 2.08 -0.92 -10.03
CA ASP A 247 1.80 0.04 -8.96
C ASP A 247 3.01 0.27 -8.04
N PRO A 248 4.11 0.86 -8.56
CA PRO A 248 5.33 1.00 -7.79
C PRO A 248 5.17 2.06 -6.69
N SER A 249 6.08 2.02 -5.72
CA SER A 249 6.25 3.12 -4.77
C SER A 249 6.53 4.48 -5.46
N GLY A 250 6.58 5.56 -4.69
CA GLY A 250 6.85 6.91 -5.21
C GLY A 250 8.18 7.07 -5.97
N ARG A 251 9.09 6.09 -5.93
CA ARG A 251 10.32 6.07 -6.74
C ARG A 251 10.09 5.67 -8.20
N GLY A 252 8.95 5.06 -8.52
CA GLY A 252 8.68 4.47 -9.84
C GLY A 252 9.47 3.17 -10.07
N MET A 253 9.48 2.73 -11.33
CA MET A 253 10.24 1.53 -11.74
C MET A 253 11.73 1.82 -11.91
N SER A 254 12.56 0.82 -11.61
CA SER A 254 13.97 0.84 -11.98
C SER A 254 14.13 0.74 -13.51
N LYS A 255 15.31 1.12 -14.02
CA LYS A 255 15.63 0.95 -15.45
C LYS A 255 15.70 -0.53 -15.84
N GLU A 256 16.11 -1.37 -14.90
CA GLU A 256 16.21 -2.82 -15.08
C GLU A 256 14.82 -3.44 -15.20
N ALA A 257 13.92 -3.15 -14.26
CA ALA A 257 12.52 -3.57 -14.35
C ALA A 257 11.85 -3.06 -15.64
N LEU A 258 12.11 -1.81 -16.05
CA LEU A 258 11.56 -1.28 -17.29
C LEU A 258 12.10 -2.02 -18.54
N ALA A 259 13.38 -2.39 -18.55
CA ALA A 259 13.97 -3.16 -19.65
C ALA A 259 13.49 -4.63 -19.66
N GLY A 260 13.18 -5.19 -18.48
CA GLY A 260 12.58 -6.52 -18.35
C GLY A 260 11.13 -6.59 -18.87
N LEU A 261 10.41 -5.47 -18.80
CA LEU A 261 9.00 -5.39 -19.21
C LEU A 261 8.81 -5.20 -20.73
N LEU A 262 9.74 -4.52 -21.40
CA LEU A 262 9.66 -4.10 -22.82
C LEU A 262 10.37 -5.06 -23.77
#